data_AF-T0ZB47-F1
#
_entry.id   AF-T0ZB47-F1
#
_cell.length_a   1.000
_cell.length_b   1.000
_cell.length_c   1.000
_cell.angle_alpha   90.00
_cell.angle_beta   90.00
_cell.angle_gamma   90.00
#
_symmetry.space_group_name_H-M   'P 1'
#
loop_
_entity.id
_entity.type
_entity.pdbx_description
1 polymer ?
#
loop_
_entity_poly.entity_id
_entity_poly.type
_entity_poly.pdbx_seq_one_letter_code
_entity_poly.pdbx_strand_id
1 'polypeptide(L)'
;KLSLMRLTEIARWTIRPALLAVPGVSKVVIFGARPEQLQVQFNPTKLIELHIGLNRLMAASAAASAVRGAGVVNTPNQQLIVMSHGQTASPRALAESLLVRRDHRTVDLGEVARVVEGSPPAIGTARVGTRRGLVLVIGSQYGANTLAVTRGLDHALATLAP
;
A
#
# COMPACT_ATOMS: atom_id res chain seq x y z
N LYS A 1 16.29 13.53 2.80
CA LYS A 1 15.73 12.74 3.94
C LYS A 1 14.48 12.02 3.45
N LEU A 2 14.31 10.74 3.77
CA LEU A 2 13.15 9.95 3.35
C LEU A 2 11.87 10.43 4.05
N SER A 3 10.73 10.35 3.36
CA SER A 3 9.42 10.61 3.96
C SER A 3 9.06 9.51 4.96
N LEU A 4 8.16 9.80 5.92
CA LEU A 4 7.67 8.77 6.85
C LEU A 4 6.96 7.63 6.11
N MET A 5 6.33 7.91 4.97
CA MET A 5 5.73 6.89 4.11
C MET A 5 6.78 5.96 3.54
N ARG A 6 7.84 6.51 2.94
CA ARG A 6 8.92 5.70 2.38
C ARG A 6 9.66 4.91 3.45
N LEU A 7 9.89 5.49 4.62
CA LEU A 7 10.45 4.77 5.76
C LEU A 7 9.53 3.63 6.23
N THR A 8 8.21 3.81 6.16
CA THR A 8 7.24 2.77 6.50
C THR A 8 7.28 1.62 5.50
N GLU A 9 7.42 1.90 4.21
CA GLU A 9 7.57 0.85 3.20
C GLU A 9 8.83 0.02 3.45
N ILE A 10 9.98 0.67 3.65
CA ILE A 10 11.25 -0.02 3.94
C ILE A 10 11.13 -0.85 5.23
N ALA A 11 10.57 -0.24 6.28
CA ALA A 11 10.39 -0.93 7.56
C ALA A 11 9.46 -2.14 7.43
N ARG A 12 8.39 -2.03 6.64
CA ARG A 12 7.37 -3.07 6.49
C ARG A 12 7.81 -4.22 5.58
N TRP A 13 8.45 -3.91 4.46
CA TRP A 13 8.72 -4.86 3.38
C TRP A 13 10.15 -5.38 3.35
N THR A 14 11.10 -4.69 4.01
CA THR A 14 12.51 -5.09 4.02
C THR A 14 12.96 -5.44 5.44
N ILE A 15 12.83 -4.51 6.37
CA ILE A 15 13.39 -4.68 7.73
C ILE A 15 12.56 -5.70 8.52
N ARG A 16 11.24 -5.52 8.61
CA ARG A 16 10.36 -6.39 9.40
C ARG A 16 10.46 -7.87 9.00
N PRO A 17 10.43 -8.25 7.71
CA PRO A 17 10.59 -9.65 7.30
C PRO A 17 11.94 -10.23 7.71
N ALA A 18 13.03 -9.48 7.52
CA ALA A 18 14.37 -9.93 7.91
C ALA A 18 14.49 -10.15 9.42
N LEU A 19 13.92 -9.26 10.24
CA LEU A 19 13.90 -9.42 11.70
C LEU A 19 12.99 -10.57 12.16
N LEU A 20 11.86 -10.80 11.49
CA LEU A 20 10.97 -11.94 11.76
C LEU A 20 11.59 -13.29 11.39
N ALA A 21 12.52 -13.31 10.44
CA ALA A 21 13.23 -14.52 10.03
C ALA A 21 14.27 -14.98 11.07
N VAL A 22 14.63 -14.14 12.04
CA VAL A 22 15.57 -14.52 13.12
C VAL A 22 14.92 -15.55 14.05
N PRO A 23 15.55 -16.73 14.27
CA PRO A 23 15.02 -17.74 15.19
C PRO A 23 14.79 -17.18 16.59
N GLY A 24 13.62 -17.47 17.17
CA GLY A 24 13.24 -16.99 18.50
C GLY A 24 12.58 -15.61 18.52
N VAL A 25 12.40 -14.93 17.38
CA VAL A 25 11.54 -13.74 17.28
C VAL A 25 10.08 -14.16 17.10
N SER A 26 9.17 -13.57 17.88
CA SER A 26 7.72 -13.84 17.80
C SER A 26 6.95 -12.77 17.03
N LYS A 27 7.33 -11.50 17.19
CA LYS A 27 6.64 -10.38 16.55
C LYS A 27 7.55 -9.18 16.39
N VAL A 28 7.25 -8.38 15.36
CA VAL A 28 7.85 -7.07 15.11
C VAL A 28 6.72 -6.07 14.84
N VAL A 29 6.55 -5.12 15.74
CA VAL A 29 5.51 -4.08 15.71
C VAL A 29 6.15 -2.76 15.29
N ILE A 30 5.52 -2.03 14.37
CA ILE A 30 6.03 -0.77 13.82
C ILE A 30 5.16 0.38 14.33
N PHE A 31 5.71 1.20 15.23
CA PHE A 31 5.07 2.43 15.70
C PHE A 31 5.41 3.62 14.81
N GLY A 32 4.46 4.53 14.64
CA GLY A 32 4.63 5.74 13.82
C GLY A 32 4.53 5.50 12.31
N ALA A 33 4.13 4.29 11.89
CA ALA A 33 3.94 3.93 10.50
C ALA A 33 2.96 4.90 9.79
N ARG A 34 3.25 5.18 8.53
CA ARG A 34 2.45 5.94 7.57
C ARG A 34 2.34 5.11 6.30
N PRO A 35 1.53 4.04 6.28
CA PRO A 35 1.42 3.21 5.10
C PRO A 35 0.89 4.05 3.94
N GLU A 36 1.45 3.83 2.76
CA GLU A 36 1.02 4.52 1.56
C GLU A 36 -0.36 4.05 1.12
N GLN A 37 -1.19 5.00 0.69
CA GLN A 37 -2.53 4.79 0.23
C GLN A 37 -2.87 5.79 -0.88
N LEU A 38 -3.46 5.30 -1.97
CA LEU A 38 -4.14 6.14 -2.94
C LEU A 38 -5.48 6.61 -2.37
N GLN A 39 -5.67 7.93 -2.34
CA GLN A 39 -6.87 8.57 -1.81
C GLN A 39 -7.63 9.26 -2.94
N VAL A 40 -8.88 8.86 -3.14
CA VAL A 40 -9.82 9.51 -4.06
C VAL A 40 -10.65 10.52 -3.25
N GLN A 41 -10.22 11.77 -3.27
CA GLN A 41 -10.85 12.87 -2.52
C GLN A 41 -11.89 13.56 -3.42
N PHE A 42 -13.16 13.17 -3.28
CA PHE A 42 -14.24 13.64 -4.15
C PHE A 42 -14.69 15.06 -3.83
N ASN A 43 -15.20 15.76 -4.85
CA ASN A 43 -15.87 17.05 -4.72
C ASN A 43 -17.40 16.83 -4.78
N PRO A 44 -18.14 17.05 -3.68
CA PRO A 44 -19.59 16.87 -3.64
C PRO A 44 -20.34 17.70 -4.69
N THR A 45 -19.91 18.95 -4.91
CA THR A 45 -20.55 19.87 -5.87
C THR A 45 -20.48 19.32 -7.29
N LYS A 46 -19.31 18.81 -7.70
CA LYS A 46 -19.12 18.23 -9.03
C LYS A 46 -19.92 16.94 -9.24
N LEU A 47 -20.05 16.12 -8.20
CA LEU A 47 -20.90 14.92 -8.25
C LEU A 47 -22.38 15.28 -8.46
N ILE A 48 -22.86 16.34 -7.79
CA ILE A 48 -24.22 16.85 -7.95
C ILE A 48 -24.44 17.41 -9.36
N GLU A 49 -23.53 18.26 -9.85
CA GLU A 49 -23.61 18.85 -11.21
C GLU A 49 -23.70 17.77 -12.30
N LEU A 50 -22.88 16.73 -12.18
CA LEU A 50 -22.85 15.62 -13.15
C LEU A 50 -23.88 14.53 -12.89
N HIS A 51 -24.70 14.67 -11.84
CA HIS A 51 -25.71 13.69 -11.43
C HIS A 51 -25.10 12.29 -11.26
N ILE A 52 -23.96 12.21 -10.57
CA ILE A 52 -23.22 10.98 -10.28
C ILE A 52 -23.32 10.69 -8.79
N GLY A 53 -23.93 9.55 -8.45
CA GLY A 53 -24.00 9.10 -7.06
C GLY A 53 -22.64 8.64 -6.52
N LEU A 54 -22.40 8.84 -5.23
CA LEU A 54 -21.17 8.39 -4.54
C LEU A 54 -20.91 6.88 -4.71
N ASN A 55 -21.97 6.07 -4.71
CA ASN A 55 -21.85 4.62 -4.95
C ASN A 55 -21.20 4.30 -6.29
N ARG A 56 -21.48 5.10 -7.34
CA ARG A 56 -20.88 4.92 -8.65
C ARG A 56 -19.40 5.26 -8.63
N LEU A 57 -19.02 6.34 -7.94
CA LEU A 57 -17.63 6.72 -7.73
C LEU A 57 -16.84 5.62 -7.00
N MET A 58 -17.39 5.09 -5.92
CA MET A 58 -16.77 4.00 -5.17
C MET A 58 -16.59 2.74 -6.03
N ALA A 59 -17.62 2.36 -6.78
CA ALA A 59 -17.56 1.20 -7.68
C ALA A 59 -16.51 1.38 -8.79
N ALA A 60 -16.45 2.55 -9.42
CA ALA A 60 -15.45 2.85 -10.45
C ALA A 60 -14.02 2.83 -9.89
N SER A 61 -13.80 3.46 -8.73
CA SER A 61 -12.49 3.49 -8.04
C SER A 61 -12.01 2.08 -7.67
N ALA A 62 -12.92 1.25 -7.15
CA ALA A 62 -12.64 -0.14 -6.83
C ALA A 62 -12.33 -0.97 -8.09
N ALA A 63 -13.09 -0.76 -9.18
CA ALA A 63 -12.86 -1.46 -10.44
C ALA A 63 -11.53 -1.10 -11.10
N ALA A 64 -11.12 0.17 -11.04
CA ALA A 64 -9.85 0.66 -11.58
C ALA A 64 -8.62 0.16 -10.79
N SER A 65 -8.79 -0.05 -9.48
CA SER A 65 -7.70 -0.53 -8.61
C SER A 65 -7.64 -2.06 -8.49
N ALA A 66 -8.59 -2.79 -9.09
CA ALA A 66 -8.70 -4.23 -8.92
C ALA A 66 -7.68 -4.99 -9.78
N VAL A 67 -7.00 -5.96 -9.17
CA VAL A 67 -6.20 -6.96 -9.89
C VAL A 67 -7.15 -8.05 -10.40
N ARG A 68 -7.19 -8.27 -11.71
CA ARG A 68 -8.03 -9.29 -12.34
C ARG A 68 -7.19 -10.29 -13.12
N GLY A 69 -7.44 -11.59 -12.89
CA GLY A 69 -6.89 -12.64 -13.75
C GLY A 69 -7.63 -12.67 -15.08
N ALA A 70 -6.90 -12.79 -16.19
CA ALA A 70 -7.50 -12.92 -17.53
C ALA A 70 -7.58 -14.40 -18.00
N GLY A 71 -7.27 -15.35 -17.11
CA GLY A 71 -7.39 -16.77 -17.39
C GLY A 71 -6.25 -17.31 -18.26
N VAL A 72 -6.57 -18.33 -19.03
CA VAL A 72 -5.60 -19.08 -19.84
C VAL A 72 -6.18 -19.34 -21.23
N VAL A 73 -5.32 -19.31 -22.24
CA VAL A 73 -5.64 -19.71 -23.61
C VAL A 73 -4.94 -21.04 -23.88
N ASN A 74 -5.71 -22.08 -24.14
CA ASN A 74 -5.17 -23.38 -24.49
C ASN A 74 -4.97 -23.49 -26.00
N THR A 75 -3.78 -23.91 -26.41
CA THR A 75 -3.47 -24.34 -27.78
C THR A 75 -3.15 -25.84 -27.75
N PRO A 76 -3.10 -26.54 -28.90
CA PRO A 76 -2.82 -27.98 -28.92
C PRO A 76 -1.51 -28.38 -28.24
N ASN A 77 -0.50 -27.49 -28.23
CA ASN A 77 0.84 -27.81 -27.77
C ASN A 77 1.28 -27.03 -26.51
N GLN A 78 0.48 -26.06 -26.03
CA GLN A 78 0.83 -25.24 -24.87
C GLN A 78 -0.38 -24.51 -24.28
N GLN A 79 -0.24 -24.13 -23.01
CA GLN A 79 -1.17 -23.29 -22.27
C GLN A 79 -0.55 -21.91 -22.03
N LEU A 80 -1.20 -20.87 -22.55
CA LEU A 80 -0.75 -19.49 -22.43
C LEU A 80 -1.52 -18.80 -21.31
N ILE A 81 -0.81 -18.32 -20.29
CA ILE A 81 -1.43 -17.56 -19.18
C ILE A 81 -1.62 -16.12 -19.63
N VAL A 82 -2.86 -15.61 -19.53
CA VAL A 82 -3.15 -14.22 -19.86
C VAL A 82 -3.06 -13.38 -18.58
N MET A 83 -2.10 -12.44 -18.58
CA MET A 83 -1.90 -11.50 -17.48
C MET A 83 -2.53 -10.15 -17.85
N SER A 84 -3.59 -9.76 -17.13
CA SER A 84 -4.14 -8.41 -17.26
C SER A 84 -3.37 -7.44 -16.35
N HIS A 85 -2.85 -6.36 -16.94
CA HIS A 85 -2.20 -5.28 -16.20
C HIS A 85 -3.23 -4.17 -15.98
N GLY A 86 -4.25 -4.44 -15.17
CA GLY A 86 -5.38 -3.54 -14.92
C GLY A 86 -5.26 -2.66 -13.67
N GLN A 87 -4.27 -2.90 -12.81
CA GLN A 87 -4.13 -2.17 -11.55
C GLN A 87 -3.52 -0.79 -11.80
N THR A 88 -4.29 0.28 -11.58
CA THR A 88 -3.72 1.63 -11.52
C THR A 88 -2.92 1.79 -10.23
N ALA A 89 -1.59 1.75 -10.35
CA ALA A 89 -0.66 1.89 -9.23
C ALA A 89 -0.20 3.34 -8.99
N SER A 90 -0.71 4.31 -9.75
CA SER A 90 -0.35 5.72 -9.58
C SER A 90 -1.59 6.61 -9.45
N PRO A 91 -1.50 7.76 -8.74
CA PRO A 91 -2.58 8.72 -8.63
C PRO A 91 -3.09 9.18 -9.99
N ARG A 92 -2.17 9.40 -10.92
CA ARG A 92 -2.49 9.84 -12.29
C ARG A 92 -3.31 8.80 -13.03
N ALA A 93 -2.86 7.56 -13.04
CA ALA A 93 -3.56 6.50 -13.77
C ALA A 93 -4.95 6.25 -13.17
N LEU A 94 -5.08 6.31 -11.84
CA LEU A 94 -6.38 6.19 -11.18
C LEU A 94 -7.29 7.39 -11.50
N ALA A 95 -6.76 8.62 -11.58
CA ALA A 95 -7.53 9.80 -11.98
C ALA A 95 -8.05 9.70 -13.44
N GLU A 96 -7.27 9.11 -14.34
CA GLU A 96 -7.63 8.88 -15.76
C GLU A 96 -8.58 7.68 -15.95
N SER A 97 -9.01 7.02 -14.86
CA SER A 97 -9.92 5.88 -14.97
C SER A 97 -11.36 6.31 -15.19
N LEU A 98 -12.05 5.57 -16.05
CA LEU A 98 -13.42 5.84 -16.46
C LEU A 98 -14.40 5.73 -15.28
N LEU A 99 -15.12 6.81 -15.00
CA LEU A 99 -16.20 6.83 -14.02
C LEU A 99 -17.55 6.46 -14.65
N VAL A 100 -17.90 7.15 -15.73
CA VAL A 100 -19.16 6.93 -16.45
C VAL A 100 -19.04 7.36 -17.90
N ARG A 101 -19.72 6.64 -18.79
CA ARG A 101 -19.93 7.05 -20.18
C ARG A 101 -21.37 7.55 -20.32
N ARG A 102 -21.55 8.80 -20.74
CA ARG A 102 -22.86 9.41 -21.03
C ARG A 102 -22.87 9.84 -22.48
N ASP A 103 -23.70 9.20 -23.30
CA ASP A 103 -23.86 9.47 -24.73
C ASP A 103 -22.51 9.64 -25.45
N HIS A 104 -22.14 10.89 -25.77
CA HIS A 104 -20.94 11.27 -26.51
C HIS A 104 -19.76 11.72 -25.63
N ARG A 105 -19.87 11.63 -24.30
CA ARG A 105 -18.81 12.06 -23.38
C ARG A 105 -18.48 10.99 -22.33
N THR A 106 -17.19 10.74 -22.16
CA THR A 106 -16.65 10.00 -21.03
C THR A 106 -16.33 10.98 -19.91
N VAL A 107 -16.65 10.59 -18.68
CA VAL A 107 -16.24 11.30 -17.47
C VAL A 107 -15.28 10.41 -16.71
N ASP A 108 -14.12 10.95 -16.36
CA ASP A 108 -13.08 10.23 -15.61
C ASP A 108 -13.15 10.55 -14.10
N LEU A 109 -12.50 9.74 -13.27
CA LEU A 109 -12.45 9.97 -11.81
C LEU A 109 -11.86 11.35 -11.46
N GLY A 110 -10.84 11.77 -12.19
CA GLY A 110 -10.14 13.05 -11.99
C GLY A 110 -11.02 14.29 -12.20
N GLU A 111 -12.10 14.16 -12.96
CA GLU A 111 -13.03 15.28 -13.17
C GLU A 111 -13.80 15.61 -11.89
N VAL A 112 -14.18 14.60 -11.11
CA VAL A 112 -15.00 14.75 -9.90
C VAL A 112 -14.23 14.56 -8.59
N ALA A 113 -12.99 14.07 -8.65
CA ALA A 113 -12.18 13.78 -7.48
C ALA A 113 -10.71 14.13 -7.70
N ARG A 114 -10.04 14.56 -6.63
CA ARG A 114 -8.58 14.68 -6.59
C ARG A 114 -8.01 13.35 -6.12
N VAL A 115 -7.16 12.74 -6.94
CA VAL A 115 -6.44 11.52 -6.56
C VAL A 115 -5.05 11.89 -6.08
N VAL A 116 -4.69 11.48 -4.87
CA VAL A 116 -3.37 11.74 -4.26
C VAL A 116 -2.81 10.51 -3.57
N GLU A 117 -1.50 10.42 -3.48
CA GLU A 117 -0.82 9.56 -2.52
C GLU A 117 -0.87 10.21 -1.14
N GLY A 118 -1.25 9.42 -0.14
CA GLY A 118 -1.30 9.85 1.25
C GLY A 118 -1.12 8.68 2.21
N SER A 119 -1.43 8.94 3.47
CA SER A 119 -1.49 7.91 4.52
C SER A 119 -2.89 7.95 5.13
N PRO A 120 -3.42 6.80 5.59
CA PRO A 120 -4.63 6.79 6.40
C PRO A 120 -4.41 7.65 7.67
N PRO A 121 -5.51 8.11 8.29
CA PRO A 121 -5.46 8.78 9.58
C PRO A 121 -4.58 8.02 10.58
N ALA A 122 -3.66 8.73 11.20
CA ALA A 122 -2.65 8.10 12.03
C ALA A 122 -3.24 7.62 13.35
N ILE A 123 -3.22 6.30 13.58
CA ILE A 123 -3.49 5.71 14.88
C ILE A 123 -2.16 5.70 15.64
N GLY A 124 -1.84 6.85 16.27
CA GLY A 124 -0.61 7.05 17.04
C GLY A 124 0.58 7.65 16.27
N THR A 125 1.63 7.96 17.02
CA THR A 125 2.87 8.56 16.50
C THR A 125 4.07 7.95 17.22
N ALA A 126 5.23 7.97 16.56
CA ALA A 126 6.50 7.64 17.19
C ALA A 126 7.50 8.78 16.95
N ARG A 127 8.42 8.94 17.91
CA ARG A 127 9.47 9.94 17.87
C ARG A 127 10.79 9.29 18.27
N VAL A 128 11.85 9.64 17.56
CA VAL A 128 13.24 9.28 17.90
C VAL A 128 13.92 10.58 18.31
N GLY A 129 14.11 10.75 19.62
CA GLY A 129 14.44 12.05 20.22
C GLY A 129 13.38 13.11 19.89
N THR A 130 13.81 14.23 19.29
CA THR A 130 12.92 15.35 18.93
C THR A 130 12.30 15.24 17.53
N ARG A 131 12.60 14.17 16.77
CA ARG A 131 12.14 14.01 15.39
C ARG A 131 11.06 12.94 15.29
N ARG A 132 10.08 13.15 14.41
CA ARG A 132 9.15 12.06 14.02
C ARG A 132 9.95 10.96 13.32
N GLY A 133 9.64 9.72 13.64
CA GLY A 133 10.32 8.56 13.08
C GLY A 133 9.49 7.30 13.27
N LEU A 134 10.12 6.16 13.00
CA LEU A 134 9.54 4.85 13.25
C LEU A 134 10.28 4.18 14.40
N VAL A 135 9.53 3.45 15.23
CA VAL A 135 10.10 2.63 16.30
C VAL A 135 9.62 1.21 16.08
N LEU A 136 10.57 0.29 15.96
CA LEU A 136 10.30 -1.13 15.79
C LEU A 136 10.46 -1.80 17.16
N VAL A 137 9.39 -2.43 17.65
CA VAL A 137 9.40 -3.18 18.91
C VAL A 137 9.36 -4.67 18.58
N ILE A 138 10.39 -5.37 19.05
CA ILE A 138 10.61 -6.78 18.76
C ILE A 138 10.27 -7.57 20.02
N GLY A 139 9.44 -8.59 19.87
CA GLY A 139 9.14 -9.55 20.94
C GLY A 139 9.82 -10.88 20.65
N SER A 140 10.43 -11.49 21.66
CA SER A 140 10.94 -12.86 21.59
C SER A 140 9.81 -13.88 21.78
N GLN A 141 10.03 -15.12 21.34
CA GLN A 141 9.18 -16.25 21.63
C GLN A 141 9.34 -16.66 23.10
N TYR A 142 8.28 -17.25 23.67
CA TYR A 142 8.35 -17.79 25.03
C TYR A 142 9.43 -18.89 25.10
N GLY A 143 10.28 -18.83 26.11
CA GLY A 143 11.40 -19.78 26.28
C GLY A 143 12.59 -19.57 25.34
N ALA A 144 12.58 -18.56 24.46
CA ALA A 144 13.72 -18.25 23.61
C ALA A 144 14.88 -17.66 24.42
N ASN A 145 16.11 -18.01 24.05
CA ASN A 145 17.30 -17.40 24.63
C ASN A 145 17.46 -15.97 24.11
N THR A 146 17.20 -14.98 24.97
CA THR A 146 17.26 -13.55 24.62
C THR A 146 18.61 -13.13 24.06
N LEU A 147 19.73 -13.64 24.59
CA LEU A 147 21.07 -13.28 24.09
C LEU A 147 21.30 -13.81 22.68
N ALA A 148 20.86 -15.03 22.39
CA ALA A 148 20.94 -15.60 21.05
C ALA A 148 20.07 -14.83 20.05
N VAL A 149 18.85 -14.45 20.47
CA VAL A 149 17.95 -13.61 19.67
C VAL A 149 18.58 -12.25 19.38
N THR A 150 19.13 -11.56 20.38
CA THR A 150 19.79 -10.26 20.20
C THR A 150 20.95 -10.36 19.20
N ARG A 151 21.82 -11.36 19.34
CA ARG A 151 22.93 -11.56 18.38
C ARG A 151 22.43 -11.83 16.95
N GLY A 152 21.36 -12.61 16.81
CA GLY A 152 20.73 -12.86 15.51
C GLY A 152 20.13 -11.59 14.89
N LEU A 153 19.50 -10.75 15.71
CA LEU A 153 18.97 -9.45 15.30
C LEU A 153 20.08 -8.48 14.87
N ASP A 154 21.17 -8.39 15.62
CA ASP A 154 22.32 -7.54 15.29
C ASP A 154 22.93 -7.96 13.95
N HIS A 155 23.09 -9.27 13.73
CA HIS A 155 23.57 -9.80 12.45
C HIS A 155 22.60 -9.48 11.31
N ALA A 156 21.29 -9.68 11.49
CA ALA A 156 20.29 -9.36 10.48
C ALA A 156 20.22 -7.85 10.16
N LEU A 157 20.47 -6.98 11.14
CA LEU A 157 20.57 -5.53 10.90
C LEU A 157 21.83 -5.18 10.12
N ALA A 158 22.96 -5.84 10.41
CA ALA A 158 24.20 -5.61 9.68
C ALA A 158 24.10 -5.98 8.20
N THR A 159 23.34 -7.02 7.83
CA THR A 159 23.12 -7.38 6.41
C THR A 159 22.20 -6.43 5.66
N LEU A 160 21.46 -5.58 6.37
CA LEU A 160 20.57 -4.56 5.81
C LEU A 160 21.21 -3.17 5.74
N ALA A 161 22.45 -3.03 6.21
CA ALA A 161 23.19 -1.79 6.07
C ALA A 161 23.43 -1.46 4.58
N PRO A 162 23.25 -0.20 4.15
CA PRO A 162 23.47 0.22 2.78
C PRO A 162 24.95 0.19 2.38
#